data_AF-A0A016RYE5-F1
#
_entry.id   AF-A0A016RYE5-F1
#
_cell.length_a   1.000
_cell.length_b   1.000
_cell.length_c   1.000
_cell.angle_alpha   90.00
_cell.angle_beta   90.00
_cell.angle_gamma   90.00
#
_symmetry.space_group_name_H-M   'P 1'
#
loop_
_entity.id
_entity.type
_entity.pdbx_description
1 polymer ?
#
loop_
_entity_poly.entity_id
_entity_poly.type
_entity_poly.pdbx_seq_one_letter_code
_entity_poly.pdbx_strand_id
1 'polypeptide(L)'
;MPVVMVPIHFDRPPNEVNSYKRSFVLRPFITADFMTGLAALPGRDIPEKSVLEMVRRITTHVKGTSRVMIDLTSKPPGTTEWE
;
A
#
# COMPACT_ATOMS: atom_id res chain seq x y z
N MET A 1 1.05 -10.70 -3.73
CA MET A 1 1.14 -9.39 -3.04
C MET A 1 -0.06 -8.56 -3.49
N PRO A 2 -1.10 -8.44 -2.66
CA PRO A 2 -2.23 -7.59 -2.96
C PRO A 2 -1.83 -6.12 -3.10
N VAL A 3 -2.58 -5.40 -3.95
CA VAL A 3 -2.51 -3.94 -4.09
C VAL A 3 -3.93 -3.42 -3.95
N VAL A 4 -4.19 -2.67 -2.88
CA VAL A 4 -5.55 -2.22 -2.52
C VAL A 4 -5.68 -0.74 -2.81
N MET A 5 -6.71 -0.37 -3.56
CA MET A 5 -7.04 1.04 -3.80
C MET A 5 -8.01 1.51 -2.73
N VAL A 6 -7.65 2.56 -1.99
CA VAL A 6 -8.49 3.16 -0.95
C VAL A 6 -8.99 4.55 -1.37
N PRO A 7 -10.23 4.92 -1.01
CA PRO A 7 -10.83 6.20 -1.39
C PRO A 7 -10.35 7.37 -0.49
N ILE A 8 -9.03 7.47 -0.30
CA ILE A 8 -8.40 8.48 0.57
C ILE A 8 -7.58 9.45 -0.28
N HIS A 9 -7.91 10.73 -0.19
CA HIS A 9 -7.20 11.85 -0.82
C HIS A 9 -6.48 12.68 0.25
N PHE A 10 -5.18 12.43 0.41
CA PHE A 10 -4.27 13.16 1.29
C PHE A 10 -3.83 14.50 0.68
N ASP A 11 -3.29 15.37 1.55
CA ASP A 11 -2.67 16.66 1.21
C ASP A 11 -3.58 17.65 0.48
N ARG A 12 -4.89 17.52 0.69
CA ARG A 12 -5.86 18.47 0.15
C ARG A 12 -5.68 19.84 0.82
N PRO A 13 -5.62 20.93 0.05
CA PRO A 13 -5.64 22.25 0.63
C PRO A 13 -7.02 22.50 1.27
N PRO A 14 -7.12 23.34 2.33
CA PRO A 14 -8.37 23.53 3.06
C PRO A 14 -9.56 24.02 2.23
N ASN A 15 -9.29 24.65 1.07
CA ASN A 15 -10.29 25.13 0.13
C ASN A 15 -10.78 24.07 -0.87
N GLU A 16 -10.15 22.90 -0.95
CA GLU A 16 -10.59 21.79 -1.80
C GLU A 16 -11.56 20.87 -1.05
N VAL A 17 -12.85 21.20 -1.16
CA VAL A 17 -13.94 20.49 -0.46
C VAL A 17 -14.09 19.04 -0.95
N ASN A 18 -13.89 18.82 -2.25
CA ASN A 18 -14.15 17.54 -2.90
C ASN A 18 -12.91 16.62 -2.92
N SER A 19 -13.15 15.30 -2.95
CA SER A 19 -12.10 14.29 -3.00
C SER A 19 -12.12 13.59 -4.37
N TYR A 20 -11.06 13.75 -5.15
CA TYR A 20 -10.97 13.21 -6.51
C TYR A 20 -9.85 12.18 -6.72
N LYS A 21 -8.88 12.13 -5.81
CA LYS A 21 -7.75 11.20 -5.91
C LYS A 21 -7.96 9.99 -5.00
N ARG A 22 -7.25 8.91 -5.31
CA ARG A 22 -7.24 7.68 -4.53
C ARG A 22 -5.82 7.31 -4.13
N SER A 23 -5.71 6.55 -3.06
CA SER A 23 -4.42 6.07 -2.58
C SER A 23 -4.32 4.56 -2.76
N PHE A 24 -3.10 4.04 -2.79
CA PHE A 24 -2.84 2.62 -2.99
C PHE A 24 -2.05 2.05 -1.81
N VAL A 25 -2.41 0.86 -1.35
CA VAL A 25 -1.71 0.12 -0.30
C VAL A 25 -1.03 -1.08 -0.94
N LEU A 26 0.28 -1.16 -0.80
CA LEU A 26 1.07 -2.34 -1.14
C LEU A 26 1.02 -3.29 0.06
N ARG A 27 0.58 -4.53 -0.16
CA ARG A 27 0.47 -5.53 0.92
C ARG A 27 1.39 -6.73 0.66
N PRO A 28 2.71 -6.58 0.86
CA PRO A 28 3.61 -7.71 0.76
C PRO A 28 3.46 -8.59 2.00
N PHE A 29 3.18 -9.87 1.76
CA PHE A 29 2.81 -10.81 2.81
C PHE A 29 3.56 -12.13 2.61
N ILE A 30 4.22 -12.61 3.66
CA ILE A 30 5.00 -13.85 3.66
C ILE A 30 4.27 -14.87 4.52
N THR A 31 3.91 -16.00 3.92
CA THR A 31 3.17 -17.07 4.58
C THR A 31 3.48 -18.42 3.92
N ALA A 32 3.43 -19.49 4.70
CA ALA A 32 3.57 -20.87 4.21
C ALA A 32 2.22 -21.57 4.00
N ASP A 33 1.19 -21.17 4.75
CA ASP A 33 -0.09 -21.88 4.85
C ASP A 33 -1.32 -20.95 4.81
N PHE A 34 -1.12 -19.64 4.63
CA PHE A 34 -2.13 -18.58 4.68
C PHE A 34 -2.91 -18.47 5.99
N MET A 35 -2.62 -19.28 7.02
CA MET A 35 -3.26 -19.20 8.33
C MET A 35 -2.56 -18.19 9.23
N THR A 36 -1.24 -18.11 9.12
CA THR A 36 -0.41 -17.07 9.75
C THR A 36 0.51 -16.44 8.73
N GLY A 37 1.03 -15.25 9.00
CA GLY A 37 2.06 -14.68 8.15
C GLY A 37 2.53 -13.32 8.61
N LEU A 38 3.67 -12.93 8.06
CA LEU A 38 4.35 -11.68 8.41
C LEU A 38 4.20 -10.69 7.26
N ALA A 39 3.98 -9.43 7.61
CA ALA A 39 4.17 -8.35 6.65
C ALA A 39 5.66 -8.31 6.25
N ALA A 40 5.94 -8.27 4.95
CA ALA A 40 7.30 -8.19 4.46
C ALA A 40 7.83 -6.75 4.61
N LEU A 41 8.90 -6.57 5.36
CA LEU A 41 9.46 -5.25 5.65
C LEU A 41 10.45 -4.82 4.55
N PRO A 42 10.35 -3.56 4.06
CA PRO A 42 11.37 -2.97 3.19
C PRO A 42 12.74 -2.96 3.88
N GLY A 43 13.78 -3.29 3.14
CA GLY A 43 15.17 -3.36 3.65
C GLY A 43 15.52 -4.67 4.36
N ARG A 44 14.54 -5.47 4.80
CA ARG A 44 14.77 -6.80 5.41
C ARG A 44 14.32 -7.93 4.49
N ASP A 45 13.04 -7.94 4.15
CA ASP A 45 12.40 -9.04 3.42
C ASP A 45 12.22 -8.69 1.93
N ILE A 46 12.10 -7.40 1.63
CA ILE A 46 12.03 -6.86 0.27
C ILE A 46 13.11 -5.78 0.12
N PRO A 47 13.94 -5.79 -0.94
CA PRO A 47 14.87 -4.70 -1.19
C PRO A 47 14.15 -3.35 -1.25
N GLU A 48 14.58 -2.40 -0.43
CA GLU A 48 13.94 -1.08 -0.31
C GLU A 48 13.83 -0.37 -1.68
N LYS A 49 14.87 -0.48 -2.50
CA LYS A 49 14.88 0.05 -3.88
C LYS A 49 13.70 -0.44 -4.73
N SER A 50 13.27 -1.68 -4.53
CA SER A 50 12.15 -2.25 -5.27
C SER A 50 10.83 -1.62 -4.83
N VAL A 51 10.67 -1.38 -3.52
CA VAL A 51 9.49 -0.70 -2.97
C VAL A 51 9.43 0.75 -3.44
N LEU A 52 10.54 1.47 -3.39
CA LEU A 52 10.64 2.85 -3.87
C LEU A 52 10.36 2.95 -5.38
N GLU A 53 10.82 1.99 -6.17
CA GLU A 53 10.51 1.95 -7.61
C GLU A 53 9.02 1.69 -7.87
N MET A 54 8.36 0.83 -7.08
CA MET A 54 6.90 0.65 -7.15
C MET A 54 6.16 1.95 -6.84
N VAL A 55 6.55 2.64 -5.75
CA VAL A 55 5.99 3.95 -5.39
C VAL A 55 6.17 4.95 -6.52
N ARG A 56 7.38 5.07 -7.07
CA ARG A 56 7.69 5.98 -8.18
C ARG A 56 6.81 5.68 -9.39
N ARG A 57 6.74 4.42 -9.82
CA ARG A 57 5.96 4.04 -11.01
C ARG A 57 4.48 4.30 -10.83
N ILE A 58 3.90 3.96 -9.68
CA ILE A 58 2.48 4.20 -9.39
C ILE A 58 2.20 5.70 -9.39
N THR A 59 2.95 6.49 -8.63
CA THR A 59 2.75 7.95 -8.56
C THR A 59 2.96 8.64 -9.91
N THR A 60 3.89 8.19 -10.74
CA THR A 60 4.16 8.79 -12.06
C THR A 60 3.14 8.39 -13.13
N HIS A 61 2.71 7.12 -13.18
CA HIS A 61 1.95 6.60 -14.33
C HIS A 61 0.45 6.45 -14.04
N VAL A 62 0.05 6.32 -12.78
CA VAL A 62 -1.36 6.16 -12.41
C VAL A 62 -1.94 7.52 -12.08
N LYS A 63 -2.70 8.08 -13.02
CA LYS A 63 -3.40 9.37 -12.85
C LYS A 63 -4.37 9.31 -11.68
N GLY A 64 -4.45 10.39 -10.92
CA GLY A 64 -5.33 10.46 -9.75
C GLY A 64 -4.80 9.73 -8.52
N THR A 65 -3.53 9.33 -8.50
CA THR A 65 -2.86 8.85 -7.28
C THR A 65 -2.65 10.01 -6.31
N SER A 66 -3.09 9.83 -5.06
CA SER A 66 -2.79 10.72 -3.93
C SER A 66 -1.53 10.23 -3.21
N ARG A 67 -1.57 9.05 -2.58
CA ARG A 67 -0.42 8.44 -1.90
C ARG A 67 -0.31 6.95 -2.17
N VAL A 68 0.89 6.42 -1.97
CA VAL A 68 1.17 4.98 -1.91
C VAL A 68 1.63 4.66 -0.50
N MET A 69 1.05 3.64 0.10
CA MET A 69 1.30 3.16 1.47
C MET A 69 1.76 1.71 1.42
N ILE A 70 2.35 1.23 2.51
CA ILE A 70 2.70 -0.18 2.69
C ILE A 70 2.00 -0.70 3.95
N ASP A 71 1.36 -1.86 3.87
CA ASP A 71 0.75 -2.51 5.02
C ASP A 71 1.83 -3.25 5.83
N LEU A 72 1.88 -2.97 7.13
CA LEU A 72 2.83 -3.54 8.08
C LEU A 72 2.16 -4.53 9.05
N THR A 73 0.90 -4.89 8.80
CA THR A 73 0.10 -5.74 9.68
C THR A 73 0.31 -7.22 9.36
N SER A 74 0.75 -7.99 10.36
CA SER A 74 0.86 -9.45 10.28
C SER A 74 -0.50 -10.15 10.47
N LYS A 75 -0.59 -11.43 10.08
CA LYS A 75 -1.73 -12.31 10.39
C LYS A 75 -1.34 -13.27 11.52
N PRO A 76 -2.05 -13.26 12.65
CA PRO A 76 -3.01 -12.25 13.13
C PRO A 76 -2.31 -10.95 13.61
N PRO A 77 -3.01 -9.80 13.77
CA PRO A 77 -4.49 -9.61 13.74
C PRO A 77 -5.09 -9.35 12.36
N GLY A 78 -4.27 -9.09 11.34
CA GLY A 78 -4.76 -8.85 9.97
C GLY A 78 -5.09 -10.15 9.22
N THR A 79 -5.60 -10.00 8.02
CA THR A 79 -5.82 -11.07 7.02
C THR A 79 -4.86 -10.92 5.83
N THR A 80 -4.92 -11.78 4.82
CA THR A 80 -4.11 -11.61 3.60
C THR A 80 -4.69 -10.53 2.67
N GLU A 81 -6.01 -10.44 2.55
CA GLU A 81 -6.73 -9.41 1.78
C GLU A 81 -7.37 -8.36 2.70
N TRP A 82 -7.68 -7.16 2.18
CA TRP A 82 -8.33 -6.09 2.95
C TRP A 82 -9.86 -6.23 3.03
N GLU A 83 -10.45 -7.15 2.26
CA GLU A 83 -11.88 -7.49 2.23
C GLU A 83 -12.08 -8.98 1.96
#